data_AF-A0A9E2GV61-F1
#
_entry.id   AF-A0A9E2GV61-F1
#
_cell.length_a   1.000
_cell.length_b   1.000
_cell.length_c   1.000
_cell.angle_alpha   90.00
_cell.angle_beta   90.00
_cell.angle_gamma   90.00
#
_symmetry.space_group_name_H-M   'P 1'
#
loop_
_entity.id
_entity.type
_entity.pdbx_description
1 polymer ?
#
loop_
_entity_poly.entity_id
_entity_poly.type
_entity_poly.pdbx_seq_one_letter_code
_entity_poly.pdbx_strand_id
1 'polypeptide(L)'
;MSKLIIIKVLFAFFMICLSGCKAKTTIKDSCGDGFLDPGEECDGVGDLTCASLGYYSTDLLPVCNPDCTLDTTVCGPRCGDSTIDAEHGEVCDSAQFGGQTCESLGYHGGTLACLADCTDYDRTQCENSGRCGDGIIQGEW
;
A
#
# COMPACT_ATOMS: atom_id res chain seq x y z
N MET A 1 -18.24 -13.14 69.05
CA MET A 1 -16.87 -13.02 68.50
C MET A 1 -16.80 -13.41 67.01
N SER A 2 -17.46 -14.48 66.54
CA SER A 2 -17.37 -14.93 65.12
C SER A 2 -17.91 -13.95 64.06
N LYS A 3 -18.98 -13.17 64.33
CA LYS A 3 -19.52 -12.20 63.35
C LYS A 3 -18.54 -11.04 63.04
N LEU A 4 -17.70 -10.66 64.01
CA LEU A 4 -16.72 -9.57 63.84
C LEU A 4 -15.50 -10.02 63.01
N ILE A 5 -15.18 -11.32 63.04
CA ILE A 5 -14.11 -11.94 62.24
C ILE A 5 -14.56 -12.05 60.78
N ILE A 6 -15.79 -12.48 60.53
CA ILE A 6 -16.36 -12.61 59.17
C ILE A 6 -16.43 -11.25 58.47
N ILE A 7 -16.82 -10.18 59.17
CA ILE A 7 -16.84 -8.82 58.62
C ILE A 7 -15.44 -8.33 58.28
N LYS A 8 -14.43 -8.58 59.13
CA LYS A 8 -13.03 -8.21 58.85
C LYS A 8 -12.44 -8.99 57.68
N VAL A 9 -12.78 -10.28 57.53
CA VAL A 9 -12.33 -11.11 56.41
C VAL A 9 -13.00 -10.68 55.10
N LEU A 10 -14.31 -10.38 55.10
CA LEU A 10 -15.01 -9.85 53.92
C LEU A 10 -14.49 -8.48 53.49
N PHE A 11 -14.16 -7.59 54.44
CA PHE A 11 -13.59 -6.27 54.15
C PHE A 11 -12.15 -6.36 53.62
N ALA A 12 -11.36 -7.30 54.14
CA ALA A 12 -10.01 -7.58 53.65
C ALA A 12 -10.04 -8.20 52.24
N PHE A 13 -10.99 -9.09 51.96
CA PHE A 13 -11.17 -9.69 50.64
C PHE A 13 -11.67 -8.67 49.60
N PHE A 14 -12.54 -7.74 50.01
CA PHE A 14 -13.01 -6.63 49.16
C PHE A 14 -11.89 -5.63 48.81
N MET A 15 -10.95 -5.39 49.73
CA MET A 15 -9.78 -4.54 49.48
C MET A 15 -8.72 -5.16 48.56
N ILE A 16 -8.64 -6.48 48.47
CA ILE A 16 -7.68 -7.18 47.59
C ILE A 16 -8.16 -7.13 46.12
N CYS A 17 -9.47 -7.09 45.87
CA CYS A 17 -10.06 -7.06 44.52
C CYS A 17 -10.01 -5.70 43.80
N LEU A 18 -9.59 -4.61 44.45
CA LEU A 18 -9.52 -3.28 43.85
C LEU A 18 -8.13 -2.92 43.29
N SER A 19 -7.18 -3.85 43.38
CA SER A 19 -5.84 -3.71 42.81
C SER A 19 -5.87 -4.02 41.30
N GLY A 20 -6.63 -3.24 40.53
CA GLY A 20 -6.47 -3.24 39.09
C GLY A 20 -5.05 -2.81 38.76
N CYS A 21 -4.31 -3.62 37.99
CA CYS A 21 -3.03 -3.20 37.45
C CYS A 21 -3.24 -1.91 36.66
N LYS A 22 -2.81 -0.78 37.21
CA LYS A 22 -2.66 0.48 36.46
C LYS A 22 -1.39 0.38 35.61
N ALA A 23 -1.31 -0.66 34.79
CA ALA A 23 -0.28 -0.77 33.79
C ALA A 23 -0.65 0.26 32.71
N LYS A 24 0.07 1.38 32.70
CA LYS A 24 0.21 2.13 31.45
C LYS A 24 0.80 1.10 30.49
N THR A 25 0.11 0.76 29.40
CA THR A 25 0.69 -0.02 28.31
C THR A 25 1.89 0.79 27.84
N THR A 26 3.06 0.50 28.39
CA THR A 26 4.31 0.85 27.76
C THR A 26 4.33 -0.06 26.56
N ILE A 27 3.80 0.43 25.42
CA ILE A 27 4.22 -0.11 24.14
C ILE A 27 5.73 0.05 24.19
N LYS A 28 6.40 -1.07 24.38
CA LYS A 28 7.83 -1.11 24.22
C LYS A 28 7.95 -1.18 22.71
N ASP A 29 7.84 -0.03 22.03
CA ASP A 29 8.07 0.07 20.59
C ASP A 29 9.41 -0.60 20.33
N SER A 30 9.33 -1.81 19.78
CA SER A 30 10.46 -2.71 19.73
C SER A 30 10.42 -3.43 18.40
N CYS A 31 10.80 -2.69 17.38
CA CYS A 31 11.09 -3.21 16.06
C CYS A 31 11.75 -4.59 16.09
N GLY A 32 11.10 -5.57 15.46
CA GLY A 32 11.55 -6.95 15.39
C GLY A 32 11.01 -7.84 16.50
N ASP A 33 9.91 -7.49 17.15
CA ASP A 33 9.23 -8.34 18.14
C ASP A 33 8.18 -9.30 17.55
N GLY A 34 7.95 -9.20 16.24
CA GLY A 34 7.02 -10.00 15.44
C GLY A 34 5.61 -9.43 15.34
N PHE A 35 5.36 -8.22 15.83
CA PHE A 35 4.05 -7.54 15.75
C PHE A 35 4.19 -6.17 15.11
N LEU A 36 3.35 -5.87 14.12
CA LEU A 36 3.34 -4.53 13.52
C LEU A 36 2.68 -3.53 14.48
N ASP A 37 3.49 -2.65 15.08
CA ASP A 37 3.03 -1.65 16.03
C ASP A 37 2.64 -0.31 15.37
N PRO A 38 1.84 0.55 16.05
CA PRO A 38 1.49 1.86 15.51
C PRO A 38 2.71 2.75 15.27
N GLY A 39 2.99 3.05 14.00
CA GLY A 39 4.11 3.89 13.59
C GLY A 39 5.25 3.13 12.92
N GLU A 40 5.18 1.80 12.87
CA GLU A 40 6.09 0.95 12.12
C GLU A 40 5.55 0.66 10.72
N GLU A 41 6.45 0.50 9.75
CA GLU A 41 6.10 0.06 8.38
C GLU A 41 6.24 -1.46 8.21
N CYS A 42 7.07 -2.08 9.06
CA CYS A 42 7.36 -3.50 9.10
C CYS A 42 7.83 -3.88 10.51
N ASP A 43 7.73 -5.15 10.90
CA ASP A 43 8.34 -5.67 12.14
C ASP A 43 9.09 -6.98 11.77
N GLY A 44 10.24 -6.79 11.13
CA GLY A 44 10.87 -7.81 10.30
C GLY A 44 10.17 -7.97 8.94
N VAL A 45 10.69 -8.91 8.13
CA VAL A 45 10.18 -9.12 6.77
C VAL A 45 8.91 -9.99 6.75
N GLY A 46 8.76 -10.92 7.71
CA GLY A 46 7.59 -11.81 7.75
C GLY A 46 7.31 -12.49 6.40
N ASP A 47 6.06 -12.37 5.93
CA ASP A 47 5.61 -12.85 4.61
C ASP A 47 5.70 -11.78 3.50
N LEU A 48 6.28 -10.62 3.80
CA LEU A 48 6.39 -9.51 2.85
C LEU A 48 7.38 -9.84 1.74
N THR A 49 6.93 -9.76 0.51
CA THR A 49 7.77 -9.93 -0.68
C THR A 49 7.73 -8.69 -1.55
N CYS A 50 8.76 -8.46 -2.37
CA CYS A 50 8.74 -7.37 -3.35
C CYS A 50 7.52 -7.50 -4.29
N ALA A 51 7.19 -8.72 -4.73
CA ALA A 51 5.99 -9.01 -5.51
C ALA A 51 4.69 -8.60 -4.80
N SER A 52 4.54 -8.89 -3.50
CA SER A 52 3.35 -8.49 -2.73
C SER A 52 3.19 -6.98 -2.57
N LEU A 53 4.30 -6.23 -2.71
CA LEU A 53 4.33 -4.77 -2.69
C LEU A 53 4.11 -4.14 -4.09
N GLY A 54 3.90 -4.96 -5.11
CA GLY A 54 3.66 -4.51 -6.49
C GLY A 54 4.93 -4.31 -7.33
N TYR A 55 6.09 -4.79 -6.85
CA TYR A 55 7.33 -4.80 -7.63
C TYR A 55 7.41 -6.04 -8.52
N TYR A 56 8.17 -5.95 -9.61
CA TYR A 56 8.33 -7.06 -10.54
C TYR A 56 9.22 -8.19 -10.01
N SER A 57 10.08 -7.90 -9.02
CA SER A 57 10.97 -8.90 -8.43
C SER A 57 10.20 -9.93 -7.60
N THR A 58 10.34 -11.22 -7.98
CA THR A 58 9.75 -12.36 -7.27
C THR A 58 10.71 -13.04 -6.30
N ASP A 59 12.01 -12.83 -6.49
CA ASP A 59 13.05 -13.60 -5.80
C ASP A 59 13.70 -12.82 -4.65
N LEU A 60 13.42 -11.51 -4.56
CA LEU A 60 13.95 -10.63 -3.53
C LEU A 60 12.88 -10.29 -2.49
N LEU A 61 13.35 -10.05 -1.28
CA LEU A 61 12.55 -9.57 -0.16
C LEU A 61 13.00 -8.15 0.19
N PRO A 62 12.07 -7.25 0.57
CA PRO A 62 12.44 -5.93 1.06
C PRO A 62 13.21 -6.04 2.37
N VAL A 63 13.89 -4.97 2.76
CA VAL A 63 14.63 -4.91 4.02
C VAL A 63 13.80 -4.17 5.05
N CYS A 64 13.53 -4.81 6.18
CA CYS A 64 13.01 -4.11 7.35
C CYS A 64 14.20 -3.60 8.18
N ASN A 65 14.35 -2.29 8.26
CA ASN A 65 15.47 -1.65 8.96
C ASN A 65 15.29 -1.75 10.49
N PRO A 66 16.37 -1.53 11.28
CA PRO A 66 16.29 -1.55 12.75
C PRO A 66 15.38 -0.46 13.36
N ASP A 67 14.99 0.55 12.58
CA ASP A 67 14.04 1.59 12.94
C ASP A 67 12.62 1.32 12.39
N CYS A 68 12.38 0.11 11.90
CA CYS A 68 11.10 -0.35 11.35
C CYS A 68 10.58 0.47 10.16
N THR A 69 11.51 1.10 9.44
CA THR A 69 11.27 1.60 8.08
C THR A 69 11.45 0.48 7.07
N LEU A 70 10.61 0.47 6.04
CA LEU A 70 10.67 -0.52 4.98
C LEU A 70 11.53 0.01 3.82
N ASP A 71 12.70 -0.59 3.63
CA ASP A 71 13.56 -0.30 2.48
C ASP A 71 13.24 -1.25 1.32
N THR A 72 12.63 -0.68 0.28
CA THR A 72 12.28 -1.37 -0.96
C THR A 72 13.28 -1.16 -2.08
N THR A 73 14.43 -0.51 -1.83
CA THR A 73 15.46 -0.23 -2.86
C THR A 73 15.91 -1.52 -3.55
N VAL A 74 15.96 -2.63 -2.81
CA VAL A 74 16.35 -3.94 -3.33
C VAL A 74 15.30 -4.54 -4.29
N CYS A 75 14.05 -4.09 -4.22
CA CYS A 75 12.96 -4.64 -5.01
C CYS A 75 13.00 -4.23 -6.48
N GLY A 76 13.69 -3.14 -6.80
CA GLY A 76 13.90 -2.69 -8.18
C GLY A 76 12.65 -2.04 -8.79
N PRO A 77 12.38 -2.29 -10.08
CA PRO A 77 11.35 -1.60 -10.86
C PRO A 77 9.92 -2.02 -10.52
N ARG A 78 8.96 -1.13 -10.79
CA ARG A 78 7.52 -1.37 -10.67
C ARG A 78 6.70 -0.39 -11.51
N CYS A 79 5.51 -0.81 -11.91
CA CYS A 79 4.51 0.12 -12.41
C CYS A 79 4.18 1.21 -11.37
N GLY A 80 4.21 2.45 -11.85
CA GLY A 80 4.05 3.68 -11.10
C GLY A 80 5.36 4.27 -10.57
N ASP A 81 6.53 3.82 -11.02
CA ASP A 81 7.82 4.36 -10.58
C ASP A 81 8.35 5.53 -11.44
N SER A 82 7.53 6.00 -12.39
CA SER A 82 7.86 7.07 -13.32
C SER A 82 9.01 6.74 -14.26
N THR A 83 9.20 5.46 -14.56
CA THR A 83 10.06 4.93 -15.63
C THR A 83 9.24 3.94 -16.44
N ILE A 84 9.44 3.88 -17.76
CA ILE A 84 8.81 2.83 -18.58
C ILE A 84 9.75 1.62 -18.64
N ASP A 85 9.48 0.60 -17.85
CA ASP A 85 10.25 -0.64 -17.79
C ASP A 85 9.76 -1.65 -18.83
N ALA A 86 10.06 -1.37 -20.09
CA ALA A 86 9.62 -2.20 -21.23
C ALA A 86 10.05 -3.67 -21.14
N GLU A 87 11.13 -3.98 -20.42
CA GLU A 87 11.58 -5.36 -20.16
C GLU A 87 10.61 -6.15 -19.26
N HIS A 88 9.81 -5.45 -18.46
CA HIS A 88 8.73 -6.00 -17.63
C HIS A 88 7.35 -5.90 -18.30
N GLY A 89 7.29 -5.42 -19.55
CA GLY A 89 6.06 -5.36 -20.35
C GLY A 89 5.27 -4.06 -20.20
N GLU A 90 5.85 -3.02 -19.61
CA GLU A 90 5.21 -1.71 -19.54
C GLU A 90 5.18 -1.03 -20.91
N VAL A 91 4.03 -0.42 -21.24
CA VAL A 91 3.89 0.44 -22.42
C VAL A 91 3.91 1.93 -22.05
N CYS A 92 3.58 2.24 -20.80
CA CYS A 92 3.52 3.56 -20.21
C CYS A 92 3.74 3.44 -18.70
N ASP A 93 4.07 4.54 -18.03
CA ASP A 93 4.09 4.63 -16.58
C ASP A 93 3.57 5.99 -16.16
N SER A 94 2.50 6.02 -15.37
CA SER A 94 1.92 7.27 -14.86
C SER A 94 1.58 8.26 -15.98
N ALA A 95 2.35 9.35 -16.13
CA ALA A 95 2.21 10.35 -17.18
C ALA A 95 3.26 10.21 -18.31
N GLN A 96 4.08 9.16 -18.27
CA GLN A 96 5.03 8.80 -19.31
C GLN A 96 4.37 7.85 -20.30
N PHE A 97 4.11 8.35 -21.51
CA PHE A 97 3.39 7.58 -22.54
C PHE A 97 4.29 7.10 -23.68
N GLY A 98 5.62 7.07 -23.48
CA GLY A 98 6.55 6.70 -24.55
C GLY A 98 6.43 7.58 -25.81
N GLY A 99 5.99 8.83 -25.65
CA GLY A 99 5.72 9.75 -26.77
C GLY A 99 4.35 9.57 -27.44
N GLN A 100 3.49 8.67 -26.95
CA GLN A 100 2.12 8.55 -27.44
C GLN A 100 1.23 9.67 -26.91
N THR A 101 0.26 10.06 -27.73
CA THR A 101 -0.86 10.93 -27.38
C THR A 101 -2.15 10.28 -27.91
N CYS A 102 -3.32 10.81 -27.55
CA CYS A 102 -4.56 10.37 -28.17
C CYS A 102 -4.51 10.53 -29.70
N GLU A 103 -3.91 11.62 -30.19
CA GLU A 103 -3.76 11.91 -31.61
C GLU A 103 -2.82 10.94 -32.33
N SER A 104 -1.69 10.56 -31.73
CA SER A 104 -0.79 9.56 -32.33
C SER A 104 -1.43 8.18 -32.42
N LEU A 105 -2.40 7.88 -31.55
CA LEU A 105 -3.19 6.66 -31.55
C LEU A 105 -4.42 6.73 -32.47
N GLY A 106 -4.61 7.83 -33.20
CA GLY A 106 -5.66 8.00 -34.21
C GLY A 106 -6.97 8.58 -33.70
N TYR A 107 -7.00 9.12 -32.48
CA TYR A 107 -8.13 9.89 -31.97
C TYR A 107 -7.97 11.38 -32.30
N HIS A 108 -9.05 12.15 -32.21
CA HIS A 108 -8.98 13.59 -32.51
C HIS A 108 -8.37 14.43 -31.39
N GLY A 109 -8.26 13.88 -30.18
CA GLY A 109 -7.70 14.56 -29.02
C GLY A 109 -8.05 13.86 -27.71
N GLY A 110 -7.94 14.59 -26.61
CA GLY A 110 -8.25 14.09 -25.26
C GLY A 110 -7.01 13.98 -24.39
N THR A 111 -7.16 13.30 -23.25
CA THR A 111 -6.05 13.05 -22.32
C THR A 111 -5.75 11.56 -22.31
N LEU A 112 -4.56 11.17 -22.78
CA LEU A 112 -4.11 9.80 -22.67
C LEU A 112 -3.76 9.50 -21.20
N ALA A 113 -4.09 8.31 -20.73
CA ALA A 113 -3.70 7.83 -19.42
C ALA A 113 -3.09 6.43 -19.54
N CYS A 114 -2.34 6.04 -18.51
CA CYS A 114 -1.82 4.69 -18.39
C CYS A 114 -2.79 3.83 -17.58
N LEU A 115 -2.96 2.55 -17.95
CA LEU A 115 -3.67 1.61 -17.08
C LEU A 115 -2.91 1.44 -15.75
N ALA A 116 -3.64 1.04 -14.70
CA ALA A 116 -3.07 0.87 -13.36
C ALA A 116 -1.99 -0.23 -13.28
N ASP A 117 -1.94 -1.14 -14.26
CA ASP A 117 -0.93 -2.19 -14.37
C ASP A 117 0.15 -1.89 -15.42
N CYS A 118 0.13 -0.69 -16.02
CA CYS A 118 1.08 -0.23 -17.04
C CYS A 118 1.12 -1.07 -18.35
N THR A 119 0.21 -2.04 -18.53
CA THR A 119 0.25 -2.98 -19.67
C THR A 119 -0.35 -2.44 -20.96
N ASP A 120 -1.21 -1.43 -20.87
CA ASP A 120 -1.81 -0.74 -22.03
C ASP A 120 -2.16 0.71 -21.65
N TYR A 121 -2.53 1.50 -22.65
CA TYR A 121 -3.07 2.84 -22.47
C TYR A 121 -4.58 2.78 -22.14
N ASP A 122 -4.98 3.57 -21.15
CA ASP A 122 -6.37 3.94 -20.96
C ASP A 122 -6.74 5.02 -21.98
N ARG A 123 -7.57 4.63 -22.95
CA ARG A 123 -8.04 5.47 -24.05
C ARG A 123 -9.43 6.04 -23.81
N THR A 124 -10.03 5.83 -22.63
CA THR A 124 -11.41 6.25 -22.34
C THR A 124 -11.63 7.73 -22.64
N GLN A 125 -10.67 8.59 -22.30
CA GLN A 125 -10.76 10.04 -22.58
C GLN A 125 -10.39 10.41 -24.02
N CYS A 126 -9.61 9.56 -24.71
CA CYS A 126 -9.37 9.73 -26.14
C CYS A 126 -10.63 9.42 -26.94
N GLU A 127 -11.33 8.34 -26.58
CA GLU A 127 -12.58 7.90 -27.22
C GLU A 127 -13.68 8.96 -27.13
N ASN A 128 -13.73 9.73 -26.03
CA ASN A 128 -14.65 10.87 -25.88
C ASN A 128 -14.46 11.97 -26.93
N SER A 129 -13.26 12.07 -27.51
CA SER A 129 -12.96 13.02 -28.60
C SER A 129 -13.28 12.45 -29.99
N GLY A 130 -13.62 11.17 -30.09
CA GLY A 130 -13.89 10.45 -31.34
C GLY A 130 -12.63 10.13 -32.15
N ARG A 131 -12.83 9.31 -33.19
CA ARG A 131 -11.81 8.94 -34.19
C ARG A 131 -12.42 8.65 -35.55
N CYS A 132 -11.63 8.76 -36.62
CA CYS A 132 -12.10 8.30 -37.93
C CYS A 132 -12.36 6.78 -37.93
N GLY A 133 -13.47 6.36 -38.54
CA GLY A 133 -13.78 4.95 -38.75
C GLY A 133 -14.40 4.22 -37.54
N ASP A 134 -14.92 4.95 -36.55
CA ASP A 134 -15.73 4.41 -35.45
C ASP A 134 -17.23 4.26 -35.80
N GLY A 135 -17.65 4.73 -36.99
CA GLY A 135 -19.04 4.68 -37.43
C GLY A 135 -19.94 5.75 -36.82
N ILE A 136 -19.36 6.73 -36.11
CA ILE A 136 -20.06 7.86 -35.50
C ILE A 136 -19.63 9.14 -36.22
N ILE A 137 -20.60 9.96 -36.64
CA ILE A 137 -20.30 11.28 -37.19
C ILE A 137 -19.96 12.21 -36.02
N GLN A 138 -18.70 12.64 -35.94
CA GLN A 138 -18.29 13.69 -35.00
C GLN A 138 -18.81 15.05 -35.49
N GLY A 139 -19.31 15.88 -34.56
CA GLY A 139 -19.78 17.23 -34.87
C GLY A 139 -18.64 18.15 -35.32
N GLU A 140 -18.99 19.18 -36.10
CA GLU A 140 -18.02 20.14 -36.64
C GLU A 140 -17.42 21.01 -35.52
N TRP A 141 -16.10 21.08 -35.46
CA TRP A 141 -15.30 21.91 -34.55
C TRP A 141 -15.50 23.40 -34.80
#